data_AF-E3KZ30-F1
#
_entry.id   AF-E3KZ30-F1
#
_cell.length_a   1.000
_cell.length_b   1.000
_cell.length_c   1.000
_cell.angle_alpha   90.00
_cell.angle_beta   90.00
_cell.angle_gamma   90.00
#
_symmetry.space_group_name_H-M   'P 1'
#
loop_
_entity.id
_entity.type
_entity.pdbx_description
1 polymer ?
#
loop_
_entity_poly.entity_id
_entity_poly.type
_entity_poly.pdbx_seq_one_letter_code
_entity_poly.pdbx_strand_id
1 'polypeptide(L)'
;MCYPQPSQEELQRLIEIFSDEQETPQVPGRQITWQNIKPALGFKGWFSIPVKQPETLYLSDEVCCKIFQGIDTVELMLASSWESNNKSSVAAWINSILQPILALFEGKINSNANGRVREDRGLSGACVDFTYTVLDLCIVVVAQSKFEDPKDDAAQLMFELKGAQQSNKSKGFPLRTINGLLCSRDSWEIWSCDVNGDCSRSQPLPMTNHSKDVSLKNLRFLFEVVYHIFFEAYIGAIEALINRSEMHLPAKSHQWQASLHLGTDAFNMARVAKDNVQFHEAIKKLQESFELLPDEHDRELGGYLEAFKSAISK
;
A
#
# COMPACT_ATOMS: atom_id res chain seq x y z
N MET A 1 2.82 -29.63 -22.80
CA MET A 1 3.61 -30.31 -21.74
C MET A 1 2.77 -30.25 -20.48
N CYS A 2 2.25 -31.39 -20.02
CA CYS A 2 1.45 -31.47 -18.80
C CYS A 2 2.40 -31.44 -17.60
N TYR A 3 2.27 -30.45 -16.72
CA TYR A 3 2.97 -30.44 -15.44
C TYR A 3 2.39 -31.55 -14.54
N PRO A 4 3.22 -32.32 -13.82
CA PRO A 4 2.71 -33.32 -12.90
C PRO A 4 1.97 -32.63 -11.76
N GLN A 5 0.75 -33.09 -11.47
CA GLN A 5 0.06 -32.71 -10.24
C GLN A 5 0.85 -33.25 -9.03
N PRO A 6 1.00 -32.46 -7.95
CA PRO A 6 1.65 -32.94 -6.75
C PRO A 6 0.87 -34.14 -6.20
N SER A 7 1.62 -35.12 -5.71
CA SER A 7 1.06 -36.35 -5.16
C SER A 7 0.24 -36.05 -3.91
N GLN A 8 -0.75 -36.90 -3.62
CA GLN A 8 -1.60 -36.76 -2.44
C GLN A 8 -0.78 -36.72 -1.14
N GLU A 9 0.37 -37.41 -1.10
CA GLU A 9 1.32 -37.38 0.03
C GLU A 9 2.06 -36.04 0.18
N GLU A 10 2.35 -35.32 -0.91
CA GLU A 10 2.95 -33.97 -0.86
C GLU A 10 1.93 -32.92 -0.38
N LEU A 11 0.66 -33.07 -0.77
CA LEU A 11 -0.44 -32.26 -0.25
C LEU A 11 -0.71 -32.57 1.23
N GLN A 12 -0.64 -33.85 1.64
CA GLN A 12 -0.80 -34.25 3.04
C GLN A 12 0.32 -33.71 3.93
N ARG A 13 1.59 -33.71 3.46
CA ARG A 13 2.72 -33.13 4.19
C ARG A 13 2.63 -31.62 4.33
N LEU A 14 2.16 -30.92 3.29
CA LEU A 14 1.89 -29.49 3.39
C LEU A 14 0.80 -29.21 4.42
N ILE A 15 -0.27 -30.00 4.44
CA ILE A 15 -1.34 -29.89 5.44
C ILE A 15 -0.82 -30.19 6.86
N GLU A 16 -0.01 -31.23 7.06
CA GLU A 16 0.59 -31.57 8.36
C GLU A 16 1.55 -30.49 8.88
N ILE A 17 2.36 -29.88 8.00
CA ILE A 17 3.23 -28.74 8.36
C ILE A 17 2.40 -27.54 8.87
N PHE A 18 1.17 -27.37 8.38
CA PHE A 18 0.25 -26.29 8.78
C PHE A 18 -0.78 -26.69 9.85
N SER A 19 -0.82 -27.96 10.29
CA SER A 19 -1.88 -28.48 11.17
C SER A 19 -1.41 -29.02 12.52
N ASP A 20 -0.11 -28.96 12.85
CA ASP A 20 0.34 -29.32 14.20
C ASP A 20 -0.09 -28.26 15.24
N GLU A 21 -1.33 -28.43 15.71
CA GLU A 21 -1.84 -27.97 16.98
C GLU A 21 -0.98 -28.56 18.12
N GLN A 22 0.11 -27.90 18.46
CA GLN A 22 0.61 -27.93 19.83
C GLN A 22 0.22 -26.62 20.50
N GLU A 23 -0.58 -26.74 21.57
CA GLU A 23 -0.81 -25.68 22.55
C GLU A 23 0.54 -25.05 22.92
N THR A 24 0.86 -23.95 22.25
CA THR A 24 2.09 -23.21 22.48
C THR A 24 1.78 -22.08 23.45
N PRO A 25 2.58 -21.91 24.51
CA PRO A 25 2.34 -20.89 25.51
C PRO A 25 2.29 -19.53 24.83
N GLN A 26 1.38 -18.65 25.28
CA GLN A 26 1.33 -17.26 24.83
C GLN A 26 2.70 -16.61 25.07
N VAL A 27 3.52 -16.52 24.03
CA VAL A 27 4.77 -15.75 24.05
C VAL A 27 4.44 -14.34 23.53
N PRO A 28 4.69 -13.28 24.31
CA PRO A 28 4.57 -11.91 23.81
C PRO A 28 5.67 -11.66 22.76
N GLY A 29 5.27 -11.19 21.57
CA GLY A 29 6.12 -10.48 20.61
C GLY A 29 7.36 -11.22 20.09
N ARG A 30 7.20 -12.21 19.21
CA ARG A 30 8.32 -12.65 18.37
C ARG A 30 8.50 -11.66 17.21
N GLN A 31 9.59 -10.90 17.24
CA GLN A 31 10.04 -10.08 16.12
C GLN A 31 10.23 -10.96 14.88
N ILE A 32 9.65 -10.56 13.75
CA ILE A 32 9.90 -11.21 12.46
C ILE A 32 11.32 -10.87 12.03
N THR A 33 12.15 -11.89 11.86
CA THR A 33 13.52 -11.74 11.35
C THR A 33 13.68 -12.48 10.04
N TRP A 34 14.64 -12.06 9.23
CA TRP A 34 14.95 -12.72 7.96
C TRP A 34 15.25 -14.20 8.14
N GLN A 35 15.96 -14.57 9.22
CA GLN A 35 16.29 -15.96 9.52
C GLN A 35 15.02 -16.81 9.76
N ASN A 36 14.03 -16.25 10.44
CA ASN A 36 12.82 -16.97 10.82
C ASN A 36 11.87 -17.18 9.64
N ILE A 37 11.79 -16.23 8.71
CA ILE A 37 10.82 -16.31 7.61
C ILE A 37 11.39 -16.79 6.29
N LYS A 38 12.73 -16.82 6.12
CA LYS A 38 13.39 -17.30 4.90
C LYS A 38 12.80 -18.63 4.37
N PRO A 39 12.51 -19.65 5.21
CA PRO A 39 11.91 -20.90 4.74
C PRO A 39 10.50 -20.71 4.14
N ALA A 40 9.67 -19.86 4.75
CA ALA A 40 8.32 -19.55 4.27
C ALA A 40 8.32 -18.59 3.06
N LEU A 41 9.38 -17.79 2.91
CA LEU A 41 9.49 -16.86 1.81
C LEU A 41 9.95 -17.51 0.50
N GLY A 42 10.70 -18.62 0.55
CA GLY A 42 11.16 -19.35 -0.63
C GLY A 42 12.36 -18.74 -1.36
N PHE A 43 12.96 -17.66 -0.83
CA PHE A 43 14.12 -17.00 -1.45
C PHE A 43 15.46 -17.57 -0.98
N LYS A 44 16.45 -17.56 -1.90
CA LYS A 44 17.85 -17.95 -1.58
C LYS A 44 18.48 -16.99 -0.56
N GLY A 45 18.11 -15.71 -0.58
CA GLY A 45 18.45 -14.70 0.42
C GLY A 45 17.97 -13.29 0.07
N TRP A 46 18.15 -12.33 0.96
CA TRP A 46 17.80 -10.91 0.76
C TRP A 46 18.37 -10.33 -0.55
N PHE A 47 19.63 -10.66 -0.84
CA PHE A 47 20.36 -10.21 -2.02
C PHE A 47 19.86 -10.81 -3.34
N SER A 48 19.04 -11.87 -3.30
CA SER A 48 18.51 -12.50 -4.52
C SER A 48 17.23 -11.84 -5.04
N ILE A 49 16.69 -10.85 -4.33
CA ILE A 49 15.47 -10.14 -4.72
C ILE A 49 15.82 -9.19 -5.87
N PRO A 50 15.18 -9.34 -7.04
CA PRO A 50 15.44 -8.48 -8.20
C PRO A 50 15.25 -6.99 -7.88
N VAL A 51 16.21 -6.19 -8.33
CA VAL A 51 16.13 -4.73 -8.23
C VAL A 51 15.59 -4.15 -9.52
N LYS A 52 14.53 -3.34 -9.44
CA LYS A 52 13.91 -2.65 -10.58
C LYS A 52 13.88 -1.15 -10.35
N GLN A 53 14.00 -0.38 -11.42
CA GLN A 53 13.76 1.06 -11.34
C GLN A 53 12.25 1.30 -11.23
N PRO A 54 11.79 2.11 -10.27
CA PRO A 54 10.36 2.41 -10.15
C PRO A 54 9.91 3.30 -11.31
N GLU A 55 8.67 3.08 -11.76
CA GLU A 55 7.99 3.98 -12.68
C GLU A 55 7.50 5.24 -11.95
N THR A 56 7.29 6.31 -12.71
CA THR A 56 6.89 7.64 -12.20
C THR A 56 5.71 8.16 -12.99
N LEU A 57 4.78 8.84 -12.31
CA LEU A 57 3.79 9.70 -12.94
C LEU A 57 4.08 11.14 -12.58
N TYR A 58 3.95 12.05 -13.54
CA TYR A 58 4.07 13.48 -13.26
C TYR A 58 3.06 13.88 -12.17
N LEU A 59 3.53 14.63 -11.18
CA LEU A 59 2.72 15.18 -10.10
C LEU A 59 2.71 16.71 -10.22
N SER A 60 1.59 17.40 -10.05
CA SER A 60 1.62 18.86 -10.21
C SER A 60 2.51 19.55 -9.17
N ASP A 61 3.02 20.71 -9.55
CA ASP A 61 3.82 21.54 -8.63
C ASP A 61 2.99 22.00 -7.42
N GLU A 62 1.69 22.18 -7.60
CA GLU A 62 0.77 22.50 -6.50
C GLU A 62 0.73 21.38 -5.46
N VAL A 63 0.57 20.12 -5.89
CA VAL A 63 0.54 18.98 -4.97
C VAL A 63 1.90 18.81 -4.31
N CYS A 64 3.00 18.97 -5.06
CA CYS A 64 4.35 18.91 -4.48
C CYS A 64 4.57 20.00 -3.43
N CYS A 65 4.11 21.23 -3.67
CA CYS A 65 4.16 22.31 -2.70
C CYS A 65 3.41 21.95 -1.41
N LYS A 66 2.21 21.34 -1.50
CA LYS A 66 1.46 20.87 -0.33
C LYS A 66 2.24 19.80 0.45
N ILE A 67 2.89 18.87 -0.25
CA ILE A 67 3.75 17.87 0.40
C ILE A 67 4.93 18.53 1.12
N PHE A 68 5.65 19.45 0.46
CA PHE A 68 6.77 20.15 1.09
C PHE A 68 6.34 20.98 2.30
N GLN A 69 5.20 21.67 2.23
CA GLN A 69 4.63 22.38 3.38
C GLN A 69 4.32 21.43 4.55
N GLY A 70 3.81 20.24 4.25
CA GLY A 70 3.59 19.18 5.24
C GLY A 70 4.90 18.72 5.89
N ILE A 71 5.94 18.48 5.09
CA ILE A 71 7.27 18.11 5.58
C ILE A 71 7.84 19.21 6.47
N ASP A 72 7.86 20.47 6.02
CA ASP A 72 8.37 21.61 6.79
C ASP A 72 7.64 21.75 8.14
N THR A 73 6.33 21.55 8.12
CA THR A 73 5.48 21.61 9.33
C THR A 73 5.86 20.50 10.32
N VAL A 74 6.04 19.27 9.85
CA VAL A 74 6.49 18.14 10.69
C VAL A 74 7.91 18.38 11.21
N GLU A 75 8.83 18.83 10.37
CA GLU A 75 10.22 19.12 10.74
C GLU A 75 10.31 20.21 11.83
N LEU A 76 9.51 21.27 11.72
CA LEU A 76 9.43 22.31 12.75
C LEU A 76 8.87 21.80 14.08
N MET A 77 7.85 20.93 14.05
CA MET A 77 7.32 20.31 15.27
C MET A 77 8.35 19.38 15.91
N LEU A 78 9.02 18.55 15.11
CA LEU A 78 9.99 17.57 15.60
C LEU A 78 11.28 18.22 16.10
N ALA A 79 11.71 19.35 15.53
CA ALA A 79 12.87 20.12 15.99
C ALA A 79 12.73 20.61 17.44
N SER A 80 11.50 20.74 17.94
CA SER A 80 11.21 21.10 19.33
C SER A 80 11.26 19.90 20.30
N SER A 81 11.34 18.67 19.78
CA SER A 81 11.38 17.43 20.55
C SER A 81 12.79 16.81 20.55
N TRP A 82 13.24 16.31 21.70
CA TRP A 82 14.57 15.68 21.85
C TRP A 82 14.65 14.27 21.22
N GLU A 83 13.55 13.76 20.65
CA GLU A 83 13.40 12.41 20.09
C GLU A 83 13.03 12.42 18.59
N SER A 84 13.83 13.10 17.78
CA SER A 84 13.55 13.33 16.35
C SER A 84 13.47 12.06 15.47
N ASN A 85 13.86 10.89 15.99
CA ASN A 85 13.88 9.61 15.26
C ASN A 85 13.02 8.49 15.89
N ASN A 86 12.09 8.81 16.80
CA ASN A 86 11.15 7.80 17.28
C ASN A 86 10.11 7.40 16.21
N LYS A 87 9.40 6.29 16.42
CA LYS A 87 8.38 5.74 15.51
C LYS A 87 7.30 6.74 15.12
N SER A 88 6.87 7.57 16.06
CA SER A 88 5.86 8.59 15.82
C SER A 88 6.35 9.69 14.88
N SER A 89 7.63 10.06 14.98
CA SER A 89 8.27 11.03 14.10
C SER A 89 8.33 10.54 12.65
N VAL A 90 8.76 9.28 12.44
CA VAL A 90 8.79 8.67 11.10
C VAL A 90 7.38 8.54 10.52
N ALA A 91 6.42 8.12 11.33
CA ALA A 91 5.01 8.03 10.95
C ALA A 91 4.41 9.40 10.53
N ALA A 92 4.70 10.47 11.28
CA ALA A 92 4.24 11.82 10.93
C ALA A 92 4.83 12.27 9.59
N TRP A 93 6.10 11.95 9.35
CA TRP A 93 6.80 12.27 8.12
C TRP A 93 6.23 11.51 6.92
N ILE A 94 6.01 10.20 7.04
CA ILE A 94 5.32 9.38 6.03
C ILE A 94 3.95 9.97 5.70
N ASN A 95 3.15 10.29 6.72
CA ASN A 95 1.84 10.88 6.52
C ASN A 95 1.89 12.23 5.79
N SER A 96 2.89 13.08 6.07
CA SER A 96 3.05 14.37 5.37
C SER A 96 3.23 14.22 3.85
N ILE A 97 3.84 13.11 3.42
CA ILE A 97 4.03 12.77 2.00
C ILE A 97 2.78 12.13 1.41
N LEU A 98 2.21 11.15 2.12
CA LEU A 98 1.14 10.33 1.58
C LEU A 98 -0.21 11.05 1.56
N GLN A 99 -0.51 11.91 2.53
CA GLN A 99 -1.82 12.57 2.64
C GLN A 99 -2.18 13.40 1.38
N PRO A 100 -1.32 14.29 0.85
CA PRO A 100 -1.66 15.04 -0.36
C PRO A 100 -1.81 14.17 -1.62
N ILE A 101 -1.09 13.04 -1.69
CA ILE A 101 -1.21 12.09 -2.81
C ILE A 101 -2.52 11.32 -2.71
N LEU A 102 -2.87 10.82 -1.52
CA LEU A 102 -4.11 10.09 -1.28
C LEU A 102 -5.35 10.97 -1.47
N ALA A 103 -5.24 12.27 -1.19
CA ALA A 103 -6.31 13.23 -1.43
C ALA A 103 -6.75 13.30 -2.90
N LEU A 104 -5.86 12.97 -3.86
CA LEU A 104 -6.21 12.87 -5.28
C LEU A 104 -7.24 11.76 -5.58
N PHE A 105 -7.39 10.80 -4.66
CA PHE A 105 -8.33 9.70 -4.78
C PHE A 105 -9.62 9.93 -3.99
N GLU A 106 -9.87 11.13 -3.46
CA GLU A 106 -11.13 11.54 -2.82
C GLU A 106 -11.71 10.52 -1.81
N GLY A 107 -10.82 9.91 -1.00
CA GLY A 107 -11.21 8.92 0.01
C GLY A 107 -11.53 7.52 -0.53
N LYS A 108 -11.32 7.27 -1.82
CA LYS A 108 -11.41 5.93 -2.43
C LYS A 108 -10.22 5.05 -2.06
N ILE A 109 -9.11 5.63 -1.62
CA ILE A 109 -8.00 4.93 -0.95
C ILE A 109 -7.93 5.41 0.49
N ASN A 110 -8.08 4.49 1.43
CA ASN A 110 -8.03 4.78 2.86
C ASN A 110 -6.83 4.10 3.51
N SER A 111 -6.34 4.71 4.59
CA SER A 111 -5.28 4.13 5.41
C SER A 111 -5.83 3.64 6.75
N ASN A 112 -5.48 2.42 7.15
CA ASN A 112 -5.59 1.95 8.52
C ASN A 112 -4.20 2.01 9.17
N ALA A 113 -3.97 3.07 9.96
CA ALA A 113 -2.78 3.18 10.80
C ALA A 113 -2.87 2.16 11.94
N ASN A 114 -1.77 1.43 12.19
CA ASN A 114 -1.71 0.30 13.15
C ASN A 114 -2.69 -0.84 12.84
N GLY A 115 -2.99 -1.07 11.55
CA GLY A 115 -3.77 -2.23 11.12
C GLY A 115 -2.99 -3.53 11.35
N ARG A 116 -3.65 -4.57 11.87
CA ARG A 116 -3.17 -5.94 11.64
C ARG A 116 -3.84 -6.43 10.36
N VAL A 117 -3.07 -7.01 9.43
CA VAL A 117 -3.67 -7.86 8.40
C VAL A 117 -4.21 -9.10 9.12
N ARG A 118 -5.41 -8.97 9.69
CA ARG A 118 -6.09 -10.06 10.38
C ARG A 118 -6.63 -11.00 9.33
N GLU A 119 -5.86 -12.04 9.05
CA GLU A 119 -6.34 -13.40 8.78
C GLU A 119 -5.13 -14.33 8.61
N ASP A 120 -4.51 -14.66 9.74
CA ASP A 120 -3.95 -15.99 9.95
C ASP A 120 -4.03 -16.33 11.44
N ARG A 121 -4.87 -17.31 11.77
CA ARG A 121 -4.89 -17.93 13.10
C ARG A 121 -3.62 -18.78 13.21
N GLY A 122 -2.55 -18.21 13.77
CA GLY A 122 -1.36 -18.99 14.13
C GLY A 122 -0.07 -18.21 14.36
N LEU A 123 0.12 -17.03 13.74
CA LEU A 123 1.37 -16.28 13.83
C LEU A 123 1.10 -14.80 14.12
N SER A 124 0.55 -14.53 15.31
CA SER A 124 0.33 -13.17 15.81
C SER A 124 1.64 -12.59 16.38
N GLY A 125 2.23 -11.62 15.69
CA GLY A 125 3.35 -10.84 16.24
C GLY A 125 3.66 -9.53 15.51
N ALA A 126 3.38 -9.45 14.22
CA ALA A 126 3.71 -8.28 13.43
C ALA A 126 2.65 -7.16 13.51
N CYS A 127 3.12 -5.92 13.61
CA CYS A 127 2.31 -4.72 13.53
C CYS A 127 2.70 -3.99 12.25
N VAL A 128 1.78 -3.92 11.29
CA VAL A 128 1.92 -3.03 10.14
C VAL A 128 1.71 -1.61 10.62
N ASP A 129 2.56 -0.70 10.16
CA ASP A 129 2.42 0.71 10.51
C ASP A 129 1.26 1.33 9.74
N PHE A 130 1.15 1.03 8.43
CA PHE A 130 0.05 1.47 7.59
C PHE A 130 -0.37 0.43 6.56
N THR A 131 -1.67 0.16 6.47
CA THR A 131 -2.28 -0.60 5.38
C THR A 131 -3.19 0.32 4.59
N TYR A 132 -3.06 0.32 3.26
CA TYR A 132 -3.90 1.10 2.37
C TYR A 132 -4.87 0.21 1.60
N THR A 133 -6.13 0.59 1.64
CA THR A 133 -7.23 -0.17 1.04
C THR A 133 -7.99 0.68 0.04
N VAL A 134 -8.33 0.10 -1.11
CA VAL A 134 -9.30 0.68 -2.04
C VAL A 134 -10.69 0.32 -1.55
N LEU A 135 -11.53 1.35 -1.37
CA LEU A 135 -12.93 1.26 -0.91
C LEU A 135 -13.11 0.48 0.41
N ASP A 136 -12.10 0.50 1.29
CA ASP A 136 -12.06 -0.28 2.54
C ASP A 136 -12.14 -1.82 2.37
N LEU A 137 -11.95 -2.31 1.14
CA LEU A 137 -12.10 -3.74 0.80
C LEU A 137 -10.77 -4.40 0.45
N CYS A 138 -10.08 -3.83 -0.53
CA CYS A 138 -8.95 -4.48 -1.19
C CYS A 138 -7.65 -3.86 -0.71
N ILE A 139 -6.78 -4.63 -0.04
CA ILE A 139 -5.49 -4.14 0.45
C ILE A 139 -4.53 -4.00 -0.72
N VAL A 140 -4.12 -2.79 -1.05
CA VAL A 140 -3.32 -2.53 -2.27
C VAL A 140 -1.88 -2.13 -1.99
N VAL A 141 -1.65 -1.45 -0.86
CA VAL A 141 -0.32 -1.00 -0.45
C VAL A 141 -0.12 -1.29 1.03
N VAL A 142 1.04 -1.83 1.39
CA VAL A 142 1.48 -1.99 2.78
C VAL A 142 2.69 -1.09 3.01
N ALA A 143 2.68 -0.24 4.02
CA ALA A 143 3.84 0.56 4.38
C ALA A 143 4.36 0.19 5.78
N GLN A 144 5.68 0.00 5.84
CA GLN A 144 6.43 -0.33 7.05
C GLN A 144 7.50 0.73 7.27
N SER A 145 7.62 1.24 8.49
CA SER A 145 8.74 2.11 8.84
C SER A 145 10.00 1.31 9.18
N LYS A 146 11.17 1.76 8.69
CA LYS A 146 12.49 1.18 8.97
C LYS A 146 12.99 1.71 10.31
N PHE A 147 13.50 0.81 11.15
CA PHE A 147 13.93 1.15 12.51
C PHE A 147 15.37 0.77 12.81
N GLU A 148 15.78 -0.47 12.50
CA GLU A 148 17.01 -1.03 13.04
C GLU A 148 17.81 -1.81 11.99
N ASP A 149 17.37 -3.02 11.64
CA ASP A 149 18.03 -3.88 10.64
C ASP A 149 17.20 -3.89 9.33
N PRO A 150 17.73 -3.32 8.24
CA PRO A 150 17.06 -3.31 6.94
C PRO A 150 16.62 -4.69 6.44
N LYS A 151 17.32 -5.77 6.83
CA LYS A 151 16.96 -7.13 6.45
C LYS A 151 15.71 -7.62 7.17
N ASP A 152 15.59 -7.31 8.46
CA ASP A 152 14.46 -7.73 9.28
C ASP A 152 13.24 -6.84 9.01
N ASP A 153 13.44 -5.54 8.79
CA ASP A 153 12.38 -4.61 8.38
C ASP A 153 11.75 -5.04 7.05
N ALA A 154 12.58 -5.49 6.12
CA ALA A 154 12.09 -5.94 4.84
C ALA A 154 11.55 -7.38 4.87
N ALA A 155 12.09 -8.24 5.74
CA ALA A 155 11.48 -9.52 6.07
C ALA A 155 10.04 -9.32 6.55
N GLN A 156 9.86 -8.39 7.49
CA GLN A 156 8.57 -7.99 8.02
C GLN A 156 7.64 -7.46 6.91
N LEU A 157 8.11 -6.55 6.05
CA LEU A 157 7.29 -6.06 4.93
C LEU A 157 6.87 -7.19 3.98
N MET A 158 7.79 -8.09 3.62
CA MET A 158 7.46 -9.23 2.73
C MET A 158 6.42 -10.17 3.33
N PHE A 159 6.52 -10.45 4.63
CA PHE A 159 5.52 -11.24 5.33
C PHE A 159 4.13 -10.61 5.21
N GLU A 160 4.06 -9.29 5.41
CA GLU A 160 2.79 -8.54 5.34
C GLU A 160 2.25 -8.44 3.92
N LEU A 161 3.10 -8.29 2.91
CA LEU A 161 2.69 -8.32 1.50
C LEU A 161 2.08 -9.68 1.14
N LYS A 162 2.68 -10.79 1.57
CA LYS A 162 2.10 -12.13 1.37
C LYS A 162 0.78 -12.30 2.13
N GLY A 163 0.72 -11.86 3.38
CA GLY A 163 -0.50 -11.90 4.19
C GLY A 163 -1.64 -11.11 3.55
N ALA A 164 -1.34 -9.91 3.03
CA ALA A 164 -2.33 -9.08 2.36
C ALA A 164 -2.78 -9.67 1.01
N GLN A 165 -1.88 -10.28 0.22
CA GLN A 165 -2.29 -11.04 -0.96
C GLN A 165 -3.22 -12.20 -0.62
N GLN A 166 -2.88 -12.96 0.42
CA GLN A 166 -3.70 -14.10 0.85
C GLN A 166 -5.07 -13.64 1.38
N SER A 167 -5.13 -12.56 2.17
CA SER A 167 -6.37 -11.93 2.63
C SER A 167 -7.21 -11.43 1.45
N ASN A 168 -6.60 -10.78 0.47
CA ASN A 168 -7.33 -10.34 -0.72
C ASN A 168 -7.88 -11.54 -1.51
N LYS A 169 -7.08 -12.60 -1.68
CA LYS A 169 -7.50 -13.83 -2.35
C LYS A 169 -8.65 -14.53 -1.60
N SER A 170 -8.58 -14.65 -0.27
CA SER A 170 -9.63 -15.27 0.56
C SER A 170 -10.96 -14.52 0.46
N LYS A 171 -10.89 -13.18 0.35
CA LYS A 171 -12.06 -12.30 0.19
C LYS A 171 -12.56 -12.18 -1.26
N GLY A 172 -11.90 -12.84 -2.20
CA GLY A 172 -12.30 -12.89 -3.62
C GLY A 172 -11.81 -11.71 -4.46
N PHE A 173 -10.77 -11.00 -4.03
CA PHE A 173 -10.15 -9.87 -4.75
C PHE A 173 -8.68 -10.17 -5.12
N PRO A 174 -8.37 -11.24 -5.89
CA PRO A 174 -6.97 -11.57 -6.18
C PRO A 174 -6.30 -10.45 -7.00
N LEU A 175 -5.47 -9.65 -6.34
CA LEU A 175 -4.66 -8.61 -6.99
C LEU A 175 -3.50 -9.25 -7.74
N ARG A 176 -3.25 -8.81 -8.97
CA ARG A 176 -2.08 -9.23 -9.76
C ARG A 176 -0.76 -8.92 -9.05
N THR A 177 -0.70 -7.74 -8.43
CA THR A 177 0.47 -7.23 -7.73
C THR A 177 -0.01 -6.54 -6.45
N ILE A 178 0.70 -6.75 -5.35
CA ILE A 178 0.60 -5.91 -4.16
C ILE A 178 1.87 -5.08 -4.02
N ASN A 179 1.74 -3.82 -3.63
CA ASN A 179 2.87 -2.92 -3.48
C ASN A 179 3.23 -2.71 -2.00
N GLY A 180 4.51 -2.49 -1.74
CA GLY A 180 5.05 -2.24 -0.42
C GLY A 180 5.90 -0.99 -0.39
N LEU A 181 5.85 -0.27 0.72
CA LEU A 181 6.70 0.89 0.97
C LEU A 181 7.50 0.62 2.24
N LEU A 182 8.83 0.59 2.12
CA LEU A 182 9.72 0.47 3.25
C LEU A 182 10.35 1.84 3.53
N CYS A 183 9.85 2.54 4.53
CA CYS A 183 10.00 3.98 4.68
C CYS A 183 10.88 4.36 5.87
N SER A 184 11.76 5.34 5.70
CA SER A 184 12.42 6.03 6.81
C SER A 184 12.46 7.52 6.52
N ARG A 185 13.00 8.31 7.45
CA ARG A 185 13.28 9.72 7.18
C ARG A 185 14.35 9.90 6.09
N ASP A 186 15.31 8.98 6.02
CA ASP A 186 16.49 9.14 5.16
C ASP A 186 16.37 8.43 3.81
N SER A 187 15.62 7.32 3.75
CA SER A 187 15.50 6.52 2.54
C SER A 187 14.19 5.73 2.44
N TRP A 188 13.71 5.54 1.22
CA TRP A 188 12.54 4.73 0.91
C TRP A 188 12.90 3.61 -0.05
N GLU A 189 12.30 2.43 0.12
CA GLU A 189 12.35 1.37 -0.88
C GLU A 189 10.94 1.01 -1.31
N ILE A 190 10.77 0.85 -2.62
CA ILE A 190 9.52 0.41 -3.23
C ILE A 190 9.59 -1.09 -3.44
N TRP A 191 8.54 -1.79 -3.05
CA TRP A 191 8.40 -3.23 -3.16
C TRP A 191 7.18 -3.56 -3.99
N SER A 192 7.26 -4.66 -4.72
CA SER A 192 6.11 -5.27 -5.37
C SER A 192 6.21 -6.77 -5.29
N CYS A 193 5.10 -7.45 -5.03
CA CYS A 193 5.01 -8.90 -5.08
C CYS A 193 3.82 -9.29 -5.96
N ASP A 194 4.01 -10.26 -6.85
CA ASP A 194 2.96 -10.77 -7.73
C ASP A 194 2.20 -11.94 -7.11
N VAL A 195 1.12 -12.39 -7.74
CA VAL A 195 0.29 -13.53 -7.29
C VAL A 195 1.05 -14.85 -7.14
N ASN A 196 2.22 -15.00 -7.77
CA ASN A 196 3.04 -16.20 -7.69
C ASN A 196 4.01 -16.15 -6.50
N GLY A 197 4.07 -15.02 -5.81
CA GLY A 197 5.01 -14.76 -4.72
C GLY A 197 6.37 -14.25 -5.18
N ASP A 198 6.51 -13.88 -6.47
CA ASP A 198 7.71 -13.25 -6.99
C ASP A 198 7.73 -11.79 -6.57
N CYS A 199 8.72 -11.43 -5.76
CA CYS A 199 8.88 -10.07 -5.27
C CYS A 199 10.04 -9.36 -5.96
N SER A 200 9.91 -8.05 -6.16
CA SER A 200 10.99 -7.16 -6.59
C SER A 200 11.02 -5.89 -5.75
N ARG A 201 12.15 -5.19 -5.76
CA ARG A 201 12.32 -3.95 -5.00
C ARG A 201 13.09 -2.88 -5.77
N SER A 202 12.99 -1.63 -5.36
CA SER A 202 13.84 -0.56 -5.85
C SER A 202 15.20 -0.55 -5.14
N GLN A 203 16.16 0.20 -5.69
CA GLN A 203 17.26 0.69 -4.86
C GLN A 203 16.69 1.64 -3.79
N PRO A 204 17.38 1.80 -2.63
CA PRO A 204 17.01 2.82 -1.67
C PRO A 204 17.01 4.20 -2.34
N LEU A 205 15.88 4.88 -2.28
CA LEU A 205 15.68 6.24 -2.77
C LEU A 205 16.04 7.20 -1.63
N PRO A 206 17.17 7.93 -1.71
CA PRO A 206 17.62 8.80 -0.64
C PRO A 206 16.78 10.08 -0.58
N MET A 207 16.29 10.45 0.59
CA MET A 207 15.44 11.63 0.79
C MET A 207 16.23 12.92 0.91
N THR A 208 17.38 12.87 1.58
CA THR A 208 18.21 14.06 1.85
C THR A 208 19.66 13.86 1.40
N ASN A 209 20.26 14.95 0.93
CA ASN A 209 21.68 15.06 0.61
C ASN A 209 22.19 16.43 1.14
N HIS A 210 23.51 16.60 1.26
CA HIS A 210 24.13 17.87 1.64
C HIS A 210 23.73 19.05 0.72
N SER A 211 23.31 18.78 -0.52
CA SER A 211 22.74 19.78 -1.42
C SER A 211 21.22 19.82 -1.33
N LYS A 212 20.67 21.03 -1.09
CA LYS A 212 19.22 21.28 -1.06
C LYS A 212 18.58 20.95 -2.42
N ASP A 213 19.20 21.33 -3.52
CA ASP A 213 18.66 21.08 -4.86
C ASP A 213 18.60 19.58 -5.20
N VAL A 214 19.59 18.81 -4.74
CA VAL A 214 19.58 17.35 -4.90
C VAL A 214 18.48 16.73 -4.04
N SER A 215 18.30 17.21 -2.81
CA SER A 215 17.23 16.74 -1.93
C SER A 215 15.84 17.02 -2.54
N LEU A 216 15.62 18.23 -3.07
CA LEU A 216 14.36 18.59 -3.74
C LEU A 216 14.07 17.69 -4.94
N LYS A 217 15.09 17.39 -5.77
CA LYS A 217 14.93 16.47 -6.91
C LYS A 217 14.60 15.05 -6.47
N ASN A 218 15.26 14.55 -5.43
CA ASN A 218 15.00 13.21 -4.91
C ASN A 218 13.60 13.10 -4.30
N LEU A 219 13.20 14.09 -3.51
CA LEU A 219 11.87 14.16 -2.90
C LEU A 219 10.79 14.21 -3.98
N ARG A 220 10.97 15.06 -4.98
CA ARG A 220 10.07 15.14 -6.13
C ARG A 220 9.95 13.78 -6.84
N PHE A 221 11.07 13.13 -7.13
CA PHE A 221 11.07 11.80 -7.73
C PHE A 221 10.32 10.78 -6.88
N LEU A 222 10.52 10.78 -5.55
CA LEU A 222 9.75 9.91 -4.67
C LEU A 222 8.25 10.18 -4.77
N PHE A 223 7.82 11.44 -4.75
CA PHE A 223 6.39 11.78 -4.78
C PHE A 223 5.73 11.25 -6.06
N GLU A 224 6.42 11.36 -7.20
CA GLU A 224 5.99 10.84 -8.49
C GLU A 224 5.93 9.31 -8.54
N VAL A 225 6.89 8.62 -7.89
CA VAL A 225 6.89 7.16 -7.72
C VAL A 225 5.72 6.70 -6.85
N VAL A 226 5.51 7.36 -5.71
CA VAL A 226 4.43 7.03 -4.77
C VAL A 226 3.05 7.26 -5.43
N TYR A 227 2.90 8.37 -6.16
CA TYR A 227 1.68 8.63 -6.92
C TYR A 227 1.43 7.54 -7.97
N HIS A 228 2.46 7.12 -8.72
CA HIS A 228 2.36 6.00 -9.65
C HIS A 228 1.84 4.73 -8.95
N ILE A 229 2.45 4.34 -7.83
CA ILE A 229 2.08 3.13 -7.08
C ILE A 229 0.61 3.14 -6.66
N PHE A 230 0.13 4.25 -6.10
CA PHE A 230 -1.25 4.34 -5.63
C PHE A 230 -2.26 4.35 -6.79
N PHE A 231 -1.91 4.97 -7.92
CA PHE A 231 -2.77 4.97 -9.09
C PHE A 231 -2.84 3.56 -9.72
N GLU A 232 -1.71 2.91 -9.92
CA GLU A 232 -1.67 1.53 -10.43
C GLU A 232 -2.43 0.56 -9.49
N ALA A 233 -2.21 0.70 -8.18
CA ALA A 233 -2.94 -0.02 -7.14
C ALA A 233 -4.46 0.17 -7.23
N TYR A 234 -4.92 1.40 -7.44
CA TYR A 234 -6.34 1.70 -7.63
C TYR A 234 -6.91 0.92 -8.81
N ILE A 235 -6.26 0.98 -9.98
CA ILE A 235 -6.69 0.25 -11.18
C ILE A 235 -6.74 -1.26 -10.92
N GLY A 236 -5.67 -1.82 -10.34
CA GLY A 236 -5.62 -3.25 -10.02
C GLY A 236 -6.73 -3.70 -9.05
N ALA A 237 -7.11 -2.84 -8.09
CA ALA A 237 -8.22 -3.15 -7.19
C ALA A 237 -9.58 -3.14 -7.88
N ILE A 238 -9.84 -2.16 -8.77
CA ILE A 238 -11.09 -2.14 -9.53
C ILE A 238 -11.18 -3.36 -10.46
N GLU A 239 -10.08 -3.76 -11.12
CA GLU A 239 -10.03 -5.02 -11.89
C GLU A 239 -10.40 -6.25 -11.03
N ALA A 240 -9.84 -6.35 -9.82
CA ALA A 240 -10.14 -7.45 -8.90
C ALA A 240 -11.60 -7.43 -8.40
N LEU A 241 -12.16 -6.24 -8.18
CA LEU A 241 -13.56 -6.05 -7.77
C LEU A 241 -14.54 -6.44 -8.89
N ILE A 242 -14.22 -6.15 -10.15
CA ILE A 242 -15.01 -6.60 -11.31
C ILE A 242 -15.11 -8.12 -11.33
N ASN A 243 -13.98 -8.81 -11.25
CA ASN A 243 -13.94 -10.29 -11.28
C ASN A 243 -14.83 -10.90 -10.19
N ARG A 244 -14.87 -10.30 -8.99
CA ARG A 244 -15.77 -10.72 -7.91
C ARG A 244 -17.24 -10.40 -8.23
N SER A 245 -17.51 -9.19 -8.72
CA SER A 245 -18.87 -8.74 -9.04
C SER A 245 -19.52 -9.60 -10.14
N GLU A 246 -18.75 -10.03 -11.14
CA GLU A 246 -19.24 -10.93 -12.20
C GLU A 246 -19.62 -12.31 -11.67
N MET A 247 -18.95 -12.77 -10.59
CA MET A 247 -19.29 -14.03 -9.93
C MET A 247 -20.55 -13.95 -9.05
N HIS A 248 -20.94 -12.76 -8.56
CA HIS A 248 -21.99 -12.62 -7.54
C HIS A 248 -23.19 -11.74 -7.94
N LEU A 249 -22.98 -10.66 -8.69
CA LEU A 249 -23.98 -9.64 -9.05
C LEU A 249 -23.74 -9.07 -10.47
N PRO A 250 -24.10 -9.80 -11.53
CA PRO A 250 -23.81 -9.42 -12.92
C PRO A 250 -24.38 -8.04 -13.32
N ALA A 251 -25.51 -7.65 -12.72
CA ALA A 251 -26.18 -6.38 -13.02
C ALA A 251 -25.38 -5.13 -12.61
N LYS A 252 -24.44 -5.25 -11.66
CA LYS A 252 -23.55 -4.14 -11.23
C LYS A 252 -22.19 -4.14 -11.92
N SER A 253 -21.88 -5.17 -12.73
CA SER A 253 -20.60 -5.26 -13.46
C SER A 253 -20.40 -4.08 -14.43
N HIS A 254 -21.48 -3.58 -15.06
CA HIS A 254 -21.37 -2.47 -16.01
C HIS A 254 -20.85 -1.16 -15.40
N GLN A 255 -21.22 -0.84 -14.16
CA GLN A 255 -20.73 0.35 -13.45
C GLN A 255 -19.24 0.21 -13.13
N TRP A 256 -18.83 -0.94 -12.59
CA TRP A 256 -17.43 -1.23 -12.33
C TRP A 256 -16.58 -1.19 -13.61
N GLN A 257 -17.07 -1.77 -14.70
CA GLN A 257 -16.38 -1.75 -16.00
C GLN A 257 -16.24 -0.33 -16.56
N ALA A 258 -17.28 0.50 -16.44
CA ALA A 258 -17.23 1.89 -16.88
C ALA A 258 -16.27 2.72 -16.02
N SER A 259 -16.29 2.53 -14.70
CA SER A 259 -15.32 3.13 -13.78
C SER A 259 -13.89 2.70 -14.11
N LEU A 260 -13.64 1.40 -14.33
CA LEU A 260 -12.33 0.90 -14.73
C LEU A 260 -11.85 1.51 -16.04
N HIS A 261 -12.73 1.64 -17.04
CA HIS A 261 -12.38 2.24 -18.32
C HIS A 261 -11.91 3.69 -18.16
N LEU A 262 -12.68 4.52 -17.44
CA LEU A 262 -12.30 5.89 -17.16
C LEU A 262 -11.02 5.98 -16.30
N GLY A 263 -10.89 5.14 -15.29
CA GLY A 263 -9.69 5.09 -14.44
C GLY A 263 -8.45 4.70 -15.25
N THR A 264 -8.56 3.73 -16.15
CA THR A 264 -7.47 3.29 -17.03
C THR A 264 -7.08 4.38 -18.02
N ASP A 265 -8.07 5.07 -18.60
CA ASP A 265 -7.82 6.24 -19.47
C ASP A 265 -7.10 7.35 -18.68
N ALA A 266 -7.55 7.64 -17.47
CA ALA A 266 -6.92 8.62 -16.58
C ALA A 266 -5.47 8.24 -16.25
N PHE A 267 -5.20 6.96 -15.96
CA PHE A 267 -3.84 6.46 -15.72
C PHE A 267 -2.96 6.62 -16.97
N ASN A 268 -3.47 6.29 -18.14
CA ASN A 268 -2.75 6.46 -19.42
C ASN A 268 -2.47 7.93 -19.72
N MET A 269 -3.41 8.83 -19.42
CA MET A 269 -3.20 10.28 -19.51
C MET A 269 -2.10 10.73 -18.55
N ALA A 270 -2.13 10.27 -17.30
CA ALA A 270 -1.11 10.59 -16.31
C ALA A 270 0.29 10.10 -16.72
N ARG A 271 0.40 8.94 -17.40
CA ARG A 271 1.66 8.40 -17.91
C ARG A 271 2.34 9.29 -18.96
N VAL A 272 1.55 10.01 -19.74
CA VAL A 272 2.07 10.91 -20.80
C VAL A 272 2.11 12.37 -20.39
N ALA A 273 1.55 12.70 -19.22
CA ALA A 273 1.53 14.06 -18.69
C ALA A 273 2.94 14.59 -18.40
N LYS A 274 3.18 15.85 -18.77
CA LYS A 274 4.46 16.56 -18.58
C LYS A 274 4.31 17.93 -17.94
N ASP A 275 3.07 18.36 -17.72
CA ASP A 275 2.75 19.67 -17.18
C ASP A 275 1.47 19.63 -16.33
N ASN A 276 1.22 20.74 -15.64
CA ASN A 276 0.05 20.89 -14.79
C ASN A 276 -1.27 20.75 -15.55
N VAL A 277 -1.36 21.17 -16.82
CA VAL A 277 -2.64 21.10 -17.57
C VAL A 277 -3.00 19.64 -17.80
N GLN A 278 -2.07 18.86 -18.34
CA GLN A 278 -2.25 17.43 -18.59
C GLN A 278 -2.48 16.65 -17.31
N PHE A 279 -1.81 17.02 -16.21
CA PHE A 279 -2.07 16.44 -14.89
C PHE A 279 -3.52 16.64 -14.46
N HIS A 280 -4.03 17.88 -14.51
CA HIS A 280 -5.41 18.15 -14.08
C HIS A 280 -6.45 17.49 -14.98
N GLU A 281 -6.17 17.33 -16.27
CA GLU A 281 -7.02 16.55 -17.17
C GLU A 281 -7.08 15.07 -16.75
N ALA A 282 -5.93 14.47 -16.42
CA ALA A 282 -5.88 13.09 -15.90
C ALA A 282 -6.62 12.96 -14.56
N ILE A 283 -6.45 13.91 -13.64
CA ILE A 283 -7.17 13.91 -12.34
C ILE A 283 -8.67 14.08 -12.54
N LYS A 284 -9.10 14.98 -13.42
CA LYS A 284 -10.52 15.12 -13.74
C LYS A 284 -11.11 13.80 -14.27
N LYS A 285 -10.37 13.13 -15.15
CA LYS A 285 -10.77 11.83 -15.69
C LYS A 285 -10.85 10.74 -14.62
N LEU A 286 -9.92 10.76 -13.67
CA LEU A 286 -9.94 9.89 -12.49
C LEU A 286 -11.17 10.18 -11.62
N GLN A 287 -11.52 11.44 -11.40
CA GLN A 287 -12.72 11.84 -10.65
C GLN A 287 -14.01 11.38 -11.34
N GLU A 288 -14.11 11.54 -12.66
CA GLU A 288 -15.23 10.97 -13.45
C GLU A 288 -15.35 9.46 -13.25
N SER A 289 -14.23 8.74 -13.04
CA SER A 289 -14.27 7.30 -12.72
C SER A 289 -14.93 7.00 -11.37
N PHE A 290 -14.82 7.90 -10.40
CA PHE A 290 -15.38 7.73 -9.06
C PHE A 290 -16.90 7.84 -9.06
N GLU A 291 -17.46 8.71 -9.91
CA GLU A 291 -18.91 8.91 -10.09
C GLU A 291 -19.61 7.67 -10.67
N LEU A 292 -18.85 6.77 -11.30
CA LEU A 292 -19.36 5.53 -11.89
C LEU A 292 -19.19 4.31 -10.99
N LEU A 293 -18.54 4.46 -9.82
CA LEU A 293 -18.49 3.38 -8.84
C LEU A 293 -19.92 3.11 -8.33
N PRO A 294 -20.31 1.84 -8.14
CA PRO A 294 -21.63 1.55 -7.59
C PRO A 294 -21.74 2.07 -6.16
N ASP A 295 -22.95 2.45 -5.73
CA ASP A 295 -23.28 2.94 -4.37
C ASP A 295 -23.08 1.91 -3.24
N GLU A 296 -22.38 0.82 -3.53
CA GLU A 296 -21.89 -0.07 -2.51
C GLU A 296 -20.66 0.61 -1.90
N HIS A 297 -20.67 0.82 -0.58
CA HIS A 297 -19.51 1.31 0.20
C HIS A 297 -19.39 2.83 0.39
N ASP A 298 -20.47 3.60 0.19
CA ASP A 298 -20.56 4.89 0.87
C ASP A 298 -20.46 4.65 2.38
N ARG A 299 -19.36 5.12 2.96
CA ARG A 299 -19.11 5.01 4.38
C ARG A 299 -20.19 5.85 5.08
N GLU A 300 -21.11 5.19 5.77
CA GLU A 300 -22.01 5.88 6.71
C GLU A 300 -21.13 6.49 7.81
N LEU A 301 -20.70 7.74 7.60
CA LEU A 301 -20.16 8.55 8.68
C LEU A 301 -21.27 8.62 9.73
N GLY A 302 -20.94 8.41 11.01
CA GLY A 302 -21.91 8.38 12.12
C GLY A 302 -22.63 9.71 12.39
N GLY A 303 -22.71 10.60 11.40
CA GLY A 303 -23.44 11.84 11.45
C GLY A 303 -22.85 12.82 12.45
N TYR A 304 -21.58 12.71 12.85
CA TYR A 304 -21.01 13.55 13.91
C TYR A 304 -21.21 15.05 13.68
N LEU A 305 -21.17 15.50 12.42
CA LEU A 305 -21.47 16.89 12.06
C LEU A 305 -22.96 17.23 12.27
N GLU A 306 -23.88 16.34 11.91
CA GLU A 306 -25.31 16.52 12.17
C GLU A 306 -25.64 16.44 13.66
N ALA A 307 -25.02 15.50 14.38
CA ALA A 307 -25.12 15.37 15.83
C ALA A 307 -24.58 16.62 16.54
N PHE A 308 -23.45 17.16 16.09
CA PHE A 308 -22.90 18.42 16.59
C PHE A 308 -23.83 19.61 16.28
N LYS A 309 -24.30 19.75 15.04
CA LYS A 309 -25.27 20.79 14.63
C LYS A 309 -26.56 20.72 15.45
N SER A 310 -27.06 19.52 15.71
CA SER A 310 -28.23 19.27 16.55
C SER A 310 -27.98 19.64 18.02
N ALA A 311 -26.77 19.37 18.54
CA ALA A 311 -26.39 19.69 19.92
C ALA A 311 -26.26 21.19 20.18
N ILE A 312 -25.81 21.98 19.20
CA ILE A 312 -25.65 23.45 19.33
C ILE A 312 -26.91 24.24 18.96
N SER A 313 -27.92 23.57 18.41
CA SER A 313 -29.22 24.18 18.05
C SER A 313 -30.28 24.00 19.16
N LYS A 314 -29.88 23.50 20.33
CA LYS A 314 -30.66 23.47 21.59
C LYS A 314 -30.17 24.55 22.53
#